data_AF-A0A4Q5SMT0-F1
#
_entry.id   AF-A0A4Q5SMT0-F1
#
_cell.length_a   1.000
_cell.length_b   1.000
_cell.length_c   1.000
_cell.angle_alpha   90.00
_cell.angle_beta   90.00
_cell.angle_gamma   90.00
#
_symmetry.space_group_name_H-M   'P 1'
#
loop_
_entity.id
_entity.type
_entity.pdbx_description
1 polymer ?
#
loop_
_entity_poly.entity_id
_entity_poly.type
_entity_poly.pdbx_seq_one_letter_code
_entity_poly.pdbx_strand_id
1 'polypeptide(L)'
;MIEKTVKTTKGKLRISIPAQLSEVTLGQMMALQEADNINDLSAISILSGIPVDELQQISSTAELLTFGSHIMSLAHQIKYLYNSDAIPQKVTFLINGKPKQVNVIKNLSVEPAGAFMAARDVIADEITAHIKQHGEQHWAEHFNPSLKACCLILAHYFYCRVTGNAYNEYAIDDFAETVKTLRVTEALPISKHFFTSYPGFSKPKTGFWHRAQQLWNNAREYNRLKSLNTLTP
;
A
#
# COMPACT_ATOMS: atom_id res chain seq x y z
N MET A 1 18.05 -6.84 -9.00
CA MET A 1 18.61 -5.91 -8.00
C MET A 1 19.95 -5.38 -8.51
N ILE A 2 20.22 -4.10 -8.28
CA ILE A 2 21.45 -3.42 -8.67
C ILE A 2 22.23 -3.14 -7.40
N GLU A 3 23.47 -3.61 -7.36
CA GLU A 3 24.28 -3.55 -6.17
C GLU A 3 25.53 -2.73 -6.39
N LYS A 4 25.86 -1.88 -5.41
CA LYS A 4 27.10 -1.13 -5.40
C LYS A 4 27.62 -1.01 -3.98
N THR A 5 28.91 -1.29 -3.81
CA THR A 5 29.60 -1.03 -2.55
C THR A 5 30.24 0.35 -2.63
N VAL A 6 29.79 1.27 -1.78
CA VAL A 6 30.27 2.65 -1.70
C VAL A 6 31.13 2.84 -0.47
N LYS A 7 32.07 3.79 -0.54
CA LYS A 7 32.88 4.17 0.64
C LYS A 7 32.13 5.18 1.51
N THR A 8 32.15 4.95 2.81
CA THR A 8 31.59 5.87 3.82
C THR A 8 32.68 6.36 4.75
N THR A 9 32.39 7.42 5.51
CA THR A 9 33.28 7.94 6.56
C THR A 9 33.58 6.90 7.65
N LYS A 10 32.76 5.85 7.80
CA LYS A 10 32.90 4.78 8.79
C LYS A 10 33.33 3.43 8.20
N GLY A 11 33.48 3.31 6.89
CA GLY A 11 33.84 2.04 6.24
C GLY A 11 33.30 1.88 4.82
N LYS A 12 32.65 0.73 4.56
CA LYS A 12 32.03 0.39 3.27
C LYS A 12 30.56 0.08 3.49
N LEU A 13 29.70 0.61 2.63
CA LEU A 13 28.26 0.37 2.65
C LEU A 13 27.84 -0.31 1.35
N ARG A 14 27.13 -1.43 1.45
CA ARG A 14 26.57 -2.12 0.28
C ARG A 14 25.14 -1.62 0.07
N ILE A 15 24.93 -0.91 -1.03
CA ILE A 15 23.61 -0.40 -1.44
C ILE A 15 23.05 -1.35 -2.50
N SER A 16 21.81 -1.78 -2.32
CA SER A 16 21.08 -2.60 -3.28
C SER A 16 19.74 -1.94 -3.60
N ILE A 17 19.45 -1.68 -4.88
CA ILE A 17 18.21 -1.02 -5.32
C ILE A 17 17.50 -1.93 -6.35
N PRO A 18 16.16 -1.96 -6.39
CA PRO A 18 15.41 -2.62 -7.44
C PRO A 18 15.87 -2.22 -8.85
N ALA A 19 16.08 -3.21 -9.71
CA ALA A 19 16.41 -2.97 -11.12
C ALA A 19 15.14 -2.84 -11.99
N GLN A 20 14.04 -3.44 -11.53
CA GLN A 20 12.79 -3.62 -12.23
C GLN A 20 11.62 -3.52 -11.24
N LEU A 21 10.41 -3.21 -11.73
CA LEU A 21 9.25 -3.03 -10.86
C LEU A 21 8.80 -4.30 -10.12
N SER A 22 9.13 -5.49 -10.64
CA SER A 22 8.83 -6.75 -9.95
C SER A 22 9.65 -6.94 -8.67
N GLU A 23 10.68 -6.12 -8.45
CA GLU A 23 11.49 -6.10 -7.23
C GLU A 23 11.05 -5.01 -6.25
N VAL A 24 10.17 -4.08 -6.67
CA VAL A 24 9.65 -3.00 -5.82
C VAL A 24 8.44 -3.51 -5.06
N THR A 25 8.43 -3.29 -3.75
CA THR A 25 7.28 -3.63 -2.89
C THR A 25 6.25 -2.51 -2.84
N LEU A 26 5.00 -2.85 -2.54
CA LEU A 26 3.91 -1.87 -2.44
C LEU A 26 4.22 -0.81 -1.38
N GLY A 27 4.80 -1.20 -0.25
CA GLY A 27 5.21 -0.29 0.82
C GLY A 27 6.28 0.71 0.38
N GLN A 28 7.28 0.26 -0.39
CA GLN A 28 8.27 1.17 -0.96
C GLN A 28 7.64 2.17 -1.92
N MET A 29 6.69 1.73 -2.74
CA MET A 29 5.99 2.61 -3.67
C MET A 29 5.08 3.61 -2.95
N MET A 30 4.40 3.18 -1.88
CA MET A 30 3.63 4.06 -1.01
C MET A 30 4.52 5.12 -0.36
N ALA A 31 5.66 4.72 0.20
CA ALA A 31 6.61 5.66 0.80
C ALA A 31 7.17 6.66 -0.23
N LEU A 32 7.38 6.23 -1.49
CA LEU A 32 7.75 7.14 -2.58
C LEU A 32 6.62 8.11 -2.98
N GLN A 33 5.35 7.73 -2.80
CA GLN A 33 4.23 8.62 -3.09
C GLN A 33 3.97 9.62 -1.96
N GLU A 34 4.18 9.20 -0.71
CA GLU A 34 3.90 10.00 0.49
C GLU A 34 5.00 11.00 0.83
N ALA A 35 6.22 10.83 0.31
CA ALA A 35 7.32 11.75 0.58
C ALA A 35 7.18 13.04 -0.24
N ASP A 36 6.92 14.15 0.46
CA ASP A 36 6.93 15.49 -0.11
C ASP A 36 8.34 15.88 -0.58
N ASN A 37 8.49 16.35 -1.82
CA ASN A 37 9.77 16.78 -2.41
C ASN A 37 10.90 15.74 -2.30
N ILE A 38 10.66 14.53 -2.82
CA ILE A 38 11.67 13.48 -2.90
C ILE A 38 12.96 14.00 -3.52
N ASN A 39 14.04 13.88 -2.74
CA ASN A 39 15.41 14.00 -3.24
C ASN A 39 15.98 12.61 -3.54
N ASP A 40 17.04 12.55 -4.35
CA ASP A 40 17.64 11.28 -4.78
C ASP A 40 18.05 10.38 -3.59
N LEU A 41 18.53 10.97 -2.49
CA LEU A 41 18.93 10.23 -1.28
C LEU A 41 17.73 9.58 -0.57
N SER A 42 16.59 10.27 -0.49
CA SER A 42 15.36 9.72 0.08
C SER A 42 14.80 8.61 -0.80
N ALA A 43 14.84 8.75 -2.13
CA ALA A 43 14.43 7.69 -3.04
C ALA A 43 15.31 6.45 -2.90
N ILE A 44 16.64 6.64 -2.82
CA ILE A 44 17.61 5.56 -2.57
C ILE A 44 17.35 4.92 -1.22
N SER A 45 17.09 5.70 -0.16
CA SER A 45 16.78 5.19 1.17
C SER A 45 15.56 4.28 1.17
N ILE A 46 14.45 4.75 0.58
CA ILE A 46 13.21 3.97 0.50
C ILE A 46 13.41 2.69 -0.32
N LEU A 47 14.06 2.79 -1.49
CA LEU A 47 14.22 1.66 -2.39
C LEU A 47 15.27 0.64 -1.92
N SER A 48 16.29 1.06 -1.18
CA SER A 48 17.31 0.17 -0.63
C SER A 48 17.00 -0.34 0.77
N GLY A 49 16.09 0.31 1.48
CA GLY A 49 15.82 0.03 2.90
C GLY A 49 16.92 0.52 3.86
N ILE A 50 17.88 1.30 3.37
CA ILE A 50 18.98 1.85 4.18
C ILE A 50 18.55 3.23 4.72
N PRO A 51 18.73 3.53 6.02
CA PRO A 51 18.41 4.84 6.58
C PRO A 51 19.15 5.99 5.90
N VAL A 52 18.48 7.13 5.74
CA VAL A 52 19.07 8.35 5.11
C VAL A 52 20.37 8.76 5.82
N ASP A 53 20.42 8.67 7.16
CA ASP A 53 21.58 9.04 7.97
C ASP A 53 22.83 8.21 7.66
N GLU A 54 22.66 6.97 7.19
CA GLU A 54 23.75 6.12 6.73
C GLU A 54 24.19 6.49 5.31
N LEU A 55 23.25 6.85 4.45
CA LEU A 55 23.55 7.31 3.08
C LEU A 55 24.24 8.68 3.07
N GLN A 56 23.96 9.55 4.03
CA GLN A 56 24.66 10.83 4.18
C GLN A 56 26.14 10.69 4.54
N GLN A 57 26.56 9.51 5.01
CA GLN A 57 27.97 9.24 5.35
C GLN A 57 28.81 8.83 4.12
N ILE A 58 28.21 8.75 2.94
CA ILE A 58 28.90 8.38 1.69
C ILE A 58 29.85 9.49 1.26
N SER A 59 31.11 9.13 1.03
CA SER A 59 32.19 10.09 0.78
C SER A 59 32.08 10.82 -0.58
N SER A 60 31.40 10.20 -1.55
CA SER A 60 31.29 10.71 -2.92
C SER A 60 29.89 10.51 -3.50
N THR A 61 29.20 11.60 -3.79
CA THR A 61 27.88 11.59 -4.43
C THR A 61 27.93 11.08 -5.87
N ALA A 62 29.09 11.15 -6.53
CA ALA A 62 29.29 10.60 -7.88
C ALA A 62 29.06 9.07 -7.91
N GLU A 63 29.28 8.38 -6.78
CA GLU A 63 29.01 6.95 -6.67
C GLU A 63 27.50 6.64 -6.70
N LEU A 64 26.62 7.61 -6.43
CA LEU A 64 25.17 7.44 -6.44
C LEU A 64 24.52 7.73 -7.79
N LEU A 65 25.22 8.41 -8.72
CA LEU A 65 24.68 8.75 -10.04
C LEU A 65 24.20 7.53 -10.83
N THR A 66 24.86 6.38 -10.65
CA THR A 66 24.46 5.13 -11.29
C THR A 66 23.05 4.68 -10.87
N PHE A 67 22.59 5.04 -9.68
CA PHE A 67 21.24 4.69 -9.21
C PHE A 67 20.17 5.64 -9.76
N GLY A 68 20.50 6.91 -10.01
CA GLY A 68 19.55 7.91 -10.51
C GLY A 68 18.91 7.52 -11.85
N SER A 69 19.69 6.97 -12.79
CA SER A 69 19.16 6.49 -14.08
C SER A 69 18.18 5.33 -13.91
N HIS A 70 18.42 4.44 -12.94
CA HIS A 70 17.53 3.32 -12.65
C HIS A 70 16.25 3.78 -11.95
N ILE A 71 16.35 4.72 -11.01
CA ILE A 71 15.18 5.32 -10.36
C ILE A 71 14.29 6.00 -11.40
N MET A 72 14.87 6.76 -12.34
CA MET A 72 14.13 7.37 -13.44
C MET A 72 13.43 6.33 -14.32
N SER A 73 14.10 5.22 -14.64
CA SER A 73 13.51 4.11 -15.40
C SER A 73 12.33 3.47 -14.65
N LEU A 74 12.46 3.23 -13.34
CA LEU A 74 11.37 2.71 -12.50
C LEU A 74 10.17 3.66 -12.49
N ALA A 75 10.41 4.97 -12.33
CA ALA A 75 9.37 5.99 -12.36
C ALA A 75 8.60 5.98 -13.69
N HIS A 76 9.30 5.85 -14.82
CA HIS A 76 8.66 5.72 -16.13
C HIS A 76 7.81 4.45 -16.24
N GLN A 77 8.31 3.31 -15.75
CA GLN A 77 7.57 2.05 -15.78
C GLN A 77 6.31 2.11 -14.90
N ILE A 78 6.36 2.80 -13.75
CA ILE A 78 5.23 2.95 -12.82
C ILE A 78 4.02 3.57 -13.51
N LYS A 79 4.25 4.58 -14.36
CA LYS A 79 3.19 5.27 -15.11
C LYS A 79 2.31 4.31 -15.92
N TYR A 80 2.89 3.21 -16.41
CA TYR A 80 2.18 2.24 -17.24
C TYR A 80 1.63 1.06 -16.46
N LEU A 81 1.96 0.92 -15.18
CA LEU A 81 1.63 -0.28 -14.42
C LEU A 81 0.12 -0.43 -14.16
N TYR A 82 -0.61 0.68 -14.03
CA TYR A 82 -2.08 0.67 -13.94
C TYR A 82 -2.78 0.24 -15.25
N ASN A 83 -2.07 0.28 -16.39
CA ASN A 83 -2.63 -0.09 -17.69
C ASN A 83 -2.54 -1.59 -17.97
N SER A 84 -1.95 -2.38 -17.08
CA SER A 84 -1.92 -3.85 -17.22
C SER A 84 -3.25 -4.47 -16.78
N ASP A 85 -3.83 -5.30 -17.64
CA ASP A 85 -5.05 -6.08 -17.35
C ASP A 85 -4.71 -7.53 -16.93
N ALA A 86 -3.43 -7.90 -16.91
CA ALA A 86 -2.98 -9.22 -16.53
C ALA A 86 -3.02 -9.38 -14.99
N ILE A 87 -4.04 -10.09 -14.49
CA ILE A 87 -4.17 -10.41 -13.06
C ILE A 87 -3.44 -11.73 -12.78
N PRO A 88 -2.49 -11.77 -11.83
CA PRO A 88 -1.83 -13.00 -11.45
C PRO A 88 -2.83 -13.99 -10.82
N GLN A 89 -2.65 -15.29 -11.07
CA GLN A 89 -3.53 -16.31 -10.49
C GLN A 89 -3.20 -16.63 -9.02
N LYS A 90 -1.95 -16.36 -8.62
CA LYS A 90 -1.42 -16.64 -7.28
C LYS A 90 -0.54 -15.50 -6.83
N VAL A 91 -0.53 -15.25 -5.52
CA VAL A 91 0.35 -14.30 -4.85
C VAL A 91 1.11 -15.01 -3.75
N THR A 92 2.35 -14.61 -3.51
CA THR A 92 3.17 -15.16 -2.42
C THR A 92 3.30 -14.13 -1.31
N PHE A 93 2.85 -14.49 -0.12
CA PHE A 93 3.05 -13.70 1.11
C PHE A 93 4.24 -14.26 1.90
N LEU A 94 4.98 -13.40 2.57
CA LEU A 94 6.00 -13.80 3.54
C LEU A 94 5.42 -13.69 4.95
N ILE A 95 5.04 -14.81 5.55
CA ILE A 95 4.51 -14.86 6.91
C ILE A 95 5.53 -15.53 7.80
N ASN A 96 6.04 -14.80 8.81
CA ASN A 96 7.08 -15.28 9.72
C ASN A 96 8.29 -15.88 8.98
N GLY A 97 8.73 -15.22 7.90
CA GLY A 97 9.84 -15.66 7.06
C GLY A 97 9.55 -16.85 6.15
N LYS A 98 8.33 -17.40 6.15
CA LYS A 98 7.93 -18.52 5.30
C LYS A 98 7.06 -18.05 4.13
N PRO A 99 7.37 -18.44 2.88
CA PRO A 99 6.53 -18.12 1.74
C PRO A 99 5.22 -18.92 1.80
N LYS A 100 4.09 -18.22 1.74
CA LYS A 100 2.75 -18.79 1.64
C LYS A 100 2.09 -18.32 0.36
N GLN A 101 1.79 -19.26 -0.54
CA GLN A 101 1.08 -18.96 -1.78
C GLN A 101 -0.43 -19.00 -1.57
N VAL A 102 -1.13 -18.01 -2.09
CA VAL A 102 -2.59 -17.90 -2.04
C VAL A 102 -3.14 -17.62 -3.44
N ASN A 103 -4.25 -18.26 -3.78
CA ASN A 103 -4.93 -18.04 -5.06
C ASN A 103 -5.68 -16.71 -5.06
N VAL A 104 -5.59 -15.97 -6.15
CA VAL A 104 -6.41 -14.80 -6.43
C VAL A 104 -7.76 -15.29 -6.97
N ILE A 105 -8.85 -14.94 -6.28
CA ILE A 105 -10.19 -15.29 -6.73
C ILE A 105 -10.66 -14.22 -7.70
N LYS A 106 -11.29 -14.67 -8.76
CA LYS A 106 -11.95 -13.82 -9.75
C LYS A 106 -13.41 -13.49 -9.40
N ASN A 107 -14.03 -14.30 -8.53
CA ASN A 107 -15.40 -14.08 -8.07
C ASN A 107 -15.39 -13.46 -6.67
N LEU A 108 -15.62 -12.15 -6.62
CA LEU A 108 -15.61 -11.33 -5.40
C LEU A 108 -16.85 -11.54 -4.51
N SER A 109 -17.86 -12.27 -4.99
CA SER A 109 -19.12 -12.49 -4.29
C SER A 109 -19.08 -13.65 -3.29
N VAL A 110 -17.96 -14.38 -3.20
CA VAL A 110 -17.83 -15.63 -2.40
C VAL A 110 -17.18 -15.36 -1.03
N GLU A 111 -17.00 -14.10 -0.66
CA GLU A 111 -16.23 -13.70 0.53
C GLU A 111 -17.09 -13.55 1.79
N PRO A 112 -16.48 -13.64 2.99
CA PRO A 112 -17.16 -13.33 4.24
C PRO A 112 -17.82 -11.95 4.17
N ALA A 113 -19.05 -11.84 4.68
CA ALA A 113 -19.84 -10.61 4.59
C ALA A 113 -19.09 -9.37 5.11
N GLY A 114 -18.27 -9.51 6.17
CA GLY A 114 -17.44 -8.44 6.71
C GLY A 114 -16.37 -7.95 5.73
N ALA A 115 -15.57 -8.86 5.15
CA ALA A 115 -14.55 -8.51 4.15
C ALA A 115 -15.18 -7.86 2.91
N PHE A 116 -16.33 -8.35 2.49
CA PHE A 116 -17.08 -7.77 1.38
C PHE A 116 -17.55 -6.34 1.71
N MET A 117 -18.21 -6.14 2.85
CA MET A 117 -18.69 -4.81 3.23
C MET A 117 -17.55 -3.80 3.39
N ALA A 118 -16.44 -4.18 4.03
CA ALA A 118 -15.30 -3.31 4.22
C ALA A 118 -14.63 -2.91 2.91
N ALA A 119 -14.39 -3.88 2.01
CA ALA A 119 -13.80 -3.59 0.69
C ALA A 119 -14.72 -2.68 -0.15
N ARG A 120 -16.04 -2.89 -0.10
CA ARG A 120 -17.01 -2.02 -0.77
C ARG A 120 -16.92 -0.59 -0.28
N ASP A 121 -16.83 -0.38 1.03
CA ASP A 121 -16.77 0.95 1.61
C ASP A 121 -15.47 1.67 1.23
N VAL A 122 -14.31 0.99 1.28
CA VAL A 122 -13.03 1.55 0.83
C VAL A 122 -13.11 1.99 -0.64
N ILE A 123 -13.67 1.15 -1.51
CA ILE A 123 -13.79 1.51 -2.93
C ILE A 123 -14.73 2.69 -3.13
N ALA A 124 -15.90 2.69 -2.46
CA ALA A 124 -16.88 3.75 -2.59
C ALA A 124 -16.34 5.10 -2.12
N ASP A 125 -15.56 5.13 -1.04
CA ASP A 125 -14.96 6.36 -0.53
C ASP A 125 -13.85 6.89 -1.45
N GLU A 126 -13.02 6.01 -2.00
CA GLU A 126 -11.99 6.39 -2.98
C GLU A 126 -12.61 6.99 -4.26
N ILE A 127 -13.64 6.35 -4.81
CA ILE A 127 -14.37 6.86 -5.98
C ILE A 127 -15.03 8.20 -5.65
N THR A 128 -15.67 8.31 -4.48
CA THR A 128 -16.30 9.56 -4.05
C THR A 128 -15.27 10.70 -3.95
N ALA A 129 -14.07 10.41 -3.42
CA ALA A 129 -13.00 11.38 -3.33
C ALA A 129 -12.50 11.82 -4.72
N HIS A 130 -12.33 10.86 -5.64
CA HIS A 130 -11.93 11.15 -7.02
C HIS A 130 -12.97 12.02 -7.75
N ILE A 131 -14.26 11.67 -7.67
CA ILE A 131 -15.35 12.44 -8.28
C ILE A 131 -15.41 13.87 -7.72
N LYS A 132 -15.19 14.05 -6.42
CA LYS A 132 -15.14 15.38 -5.80
C LYS A 132 -14.00 16.25 -6.34
N GLN A 133 -12.87 15.65 -6.71
CA GLN A 133 -11.68 16.36 -7.17
C GLN A 133 -11.68 16.61 -8.68
N HIS A 134 -12.17 15.65 -9.47
CA HIS A 134 -12.04 15.65 -10.93
C HIS A 134 -13.37 15.80 -11.69
N GLY A 135 -14.49 15.79 -10.97
CA GLY A 135 -15.83 15.80 -11.55
C GLY A 135 -16.38 14.41 -11.82
N GLU A 136 -17.69 14.36 -12.10
CA GLU A 136 -18.44 13.10 -12.29
C GLU A 136 -18.35 12.56 -13.73
N GLN A 137 -18.03 13.42 -14.70
CA GLN A 137 -17.96 13.02 -16.10
C GLN A 137 -16.76 12.11 -16.37
N HIS A 138 -17.02 10.92 -16.94
CA HIS A 138 -16.00 9.95 -17.36
C HIS A 138 -15.00 9.55 -16.25
N TRP A 139 -15.38 9.67 -14.98
CA TRP A 139 -14.48 9.40 -13.86
C TRP A 139 -13.85 8.00 -13.94
N ALA A 140 -14.62 7.00 -14.39
CA ALA A 140 -14.16 5.62 -14.53
C ALA A 140 -13.04 5.43 -15.56
N GLU A 141 -12.93 6.29 -16.58
CA GLU A 141 -11.91 6.19 -17.65
C GLU A 141 -10.54 6.70 -17.20
N HIS A 142 -10.50 7.54 -16.16
CA HIS A 142 -9.28 8.14 -15.63
C HIS A 142 -9.02 7.78 -14.17
N PHE A 143 -9.83 6.88 -13.61
CA PHE A 143 -9.74 6.49 -12.22
C PHE A 143 -8.51 5.61 -11.97
N ASN A 144 -7.55 6.17 -11.23
CA ASN A 144 -6.43 5.43 -10.65
C ASN A 144 -6.59 5.44 -9.14
N PRO A 145 -6.86 4.29 -8.49
CA PRO A 145 -6.99 4.23 -7.04
C PRO A 145 -5.65 4.52 -6.36
N SER A 146 -5.70 5.21 -5.21
CA SER A 146 -4.52 5.46 -4.38
C SER A 146 -3.89 4.14 -3.93
N LEU A 147 -2.56 4.15 -3.79
CA LEU A 147 -1.81 2.97 -3.30
C LEU A 147 -2.27 2.54 -1.91
N LYS A 148 -2.73 3.51 -1.09
CA LYS A 148 -3.30 3.25 0.23
C LYS A 148 -4.62 2.48 0.13
N ALA A 149 -5.54 2.90 -0.74
CA ALA A 149 -6.80 2.18 -0.95
C ALA A 149 -6.55 0.77 -1.53
N CYS A 150 -5.61 0.64 -2.47
CA CYS A 150 -5.13 -0.65 -2.97
C CYS A 150 -4.65 -1.56 -1.83
N CYS A 151 -3.76 -1.05 -0.96
CA CYS A 151 -3.24 -1.80 0.18
C CYS A 151 -4.35 -2.29 1.11
N LEU A 152 -5.30 -1.41 1.47
CA LEU A 152 -6.40 -1.73 2.38
C LEU A 152 -7.35 -2.80 1.81
N ILE A 153 -7.71 -2.69 0.53
CA ILE A 153 -8.58 -3.69 -0.12
C ILE A 153 -7.90 -5.06 -0.12
N LEU A 154 -6.62 -5.12 -0.49
CA LEU A 154 -5.86 -6.36 -0.46
C LEU A 154 -5.75 -6.92 0.97
N ALA A 155 -5.64 -6.06 1.98
CA ALA A 155 -5.59 -6.48 3.38
C ALA A 155 -6.91 -7.12 3.81
N HIS A 156 -8.05 -6.46 3.57
CA HIS A 156 -9.38 -7.04 3.85
C HIS A 156 -9.60 -8.37 3.12
N TYR A 157 -9.12 -8.46 1.88
CA TYR A 157 -9.35 -9.60 1.03
C TYR A 157 -8.47 -10.81 1.38
N PHE A 158 -7.17 -10.59 1.57
CA PHE A 158 -6.23 -11.68 1.79
C PHE A 158 -6.13 -12.12 3.25
N TYR A 159 -6.59 -11.32 4.21
CA TYR A 159 -6.42 -11.60 5.64
C TYR A 159 -6.84 -13.02 6.04
N CYS A 160 -8.11 -13.40 5.79
CA CYS A 160 -8.62 -14.72 6.20
C CYS A 160 -7.87 -15.86 5.50
N ARG A 161 -7.49 -15.68 4.24
CA ARG A 161 -6.84 -16.73 3.43
C ARG A 161 -5.37 -16.92 3.79
N VAL A 162 -4.68 -15.83 4.06
CA VAL A 162 -3.27 -15.81 4.40
C VAL A 162 -3.06 -16.22 5.85
N THR A 163 -3.90 -15.76 6.78
CA THR A 163 -3.76 -16.09 8.20
C THR A 163 -4.46 -17.39 8.58
N GLY A 164 -5.55 -17.76 7.89
CA GLY A 164 -6.44 -18.84 8.31
C GLY A 164 -7.38 -18.46 9.47
N ASN A 165 -7.33 -17.20 9.92
CA ASN A 165 -8.14 -16.71 11.03
C ASN A 165 -9.53 -16.26 10.54
N ALA A 166 -10.48 -16.22 11.47
CA ALA A 166 -11.76 -15.56 11.25
C ALA A 166 -11.56 -14.05 11.00
N TYR A 167 -12.42 -13.45 10.19
CA TYR A 167 -12.35 -12.03 9.84
C TYR A 167 -12.37 -11.17 11.11
N ASN A 168 -11.39 -10.26 11.21
CA ASN A 168 -11.25 -9.34 12.34
C ASN A 168 -10.72 -8.00 11.83
N GLU A 169 -11.54 -6.96 11.87
CA GLU A 169 -11.19 -5.62 11.38
C GLU A 169 -9.95 -5.04 12.05
N TYR A 170 -9.78 -5.25 13.36
CA TYR A 170 -8.63 -4.73 14.11
C TYR A 170 -7.31 -5.38 13.69
N ALA A 171 -7.34 -6.65 13.28
CA ALA A 171 -6.14 -7.36 12.83
C ALA A 171 -5.80 -7.07 11.36
N ILE A 172 -6.69 -6.39 10.62
CA ILE A 172 -6.46 -6.06 9.22
C ILE A 172 -5.49 -4.89 9.09
N ASP A 173 -5.50 -3.94 10.01
CA ASP A 173 -4.54 -2.83 10.04
C ASP A 173 -3.11 -3.36 10.17
N ASP A 174 -2.87 -4.29 11.10
CA ASP A 174 -1.58 -4.97 11.25
C ASP A 174 -1.23 -5.81 10.01
N PHE A 175 -2.24 -6.45 9.40
CA PHE A 175 -2.04 -7.22 8.19
C PHE A 175 -1.75 -6.35 6.96
N ALA A 176 -2.16 -5.07 6.95
CA ALA A 176 -1.81 -4.14 5.89
C ALA A 176 -0.28 -3.96 5.79
N GLU A 177 0.46 -4.01 6.90
CA GLU A 177 1.93 -4.03 6.89
C GLU A 177 2.49 -5.26 6.18
N THR A 178 1.81 -6.41 6.31
CA THR A 178 2.18 -7.61 5.54
C THR A 178 1.89 -7.42 4.05
N VAL A 179 0.77 -6.81 3.70
CA VAL A 179 0.42 -6.51 2.30
C VAL A 179 1.42 -5.54 1.66
N LYS A 180 1.95 -4.57 2.40
CA LYS A 180 3.01 -3.67 1.92
C LYS A 180 4.26 -4.41 1.41
N THR A 181 4.52 -5.62 1.90
CA THR A 181 5.66 -6.43 1.44
C THR A 181 5.44 -7.08 0.07
N LEU A 182 4.20 -7.09 -0.44
CA LEU A 182 3.89 -7.63 -1.76
C LEU A 182 4.56 -6.80 -2.85
N ARG A 183 4.92 -7.46 -3.95
CA ARG A 183 5.45 -6.78 -5.13
C ARG A 183 4.38 -5.91 -5.77
N VAL A 184 4.76 -4.71 -6.20
CA VAL A 184 3.86 -3.77 -6.89
C VAL A 184 3.20 -4.41 -8.11
N THR A 185 3.97 -5.19 -8.88
CA THR A 185 3.49 -5.89 -10.08
C THR A 185 2.43 -6.95 -9.78
N GLU A 186 2.36 -7.45 -8.55
CA GLU A 186 1.34 -8.41 -8.12
C GLU A 186 0.16 -7.68 -7.48
N ALA A 187 0.44 -6.71 -6.59
CA ALA A 187 -0.57 -6.00 -5.81
C ALA A 187 -1.50 -5.13 -6.67
N LEU A 188 -0.95 -4.33 -7.60
CA LEU A 188 -1.75 -3.32 -8.31
C LEU A 188 -2.73 -3.91 -9.34
N PRO A 189 -2.38 -4.89 -10.18
CA PRO A 189 -3.35 -5.50 -11.09
C PRO A 189 -4.51 -6.17 -10.34
N ILE A 190 -4.22 -6.81 -9.22
CA ILE A 190 -5.25 -7.40 -8.36
C ILE A 190 -6.14 -6.30 -7.79
N SER A 191 -5.55 -5.25 -7.20
CA SER A 191 -6.32 -4.15 -6.62
C SER A 191 -7.24 -3.51 -7.66
N LYS A 192 -6.71 -3.17 -8.84
CA LYS A 192 -7.48 -2.63 -9.97
C LYS A 192 -8.70 -3.49 -10.29
N HIS A 193 -8.53 -4.82 -10.33
CA HIS A 193 -9.64 -5.74 -10.56
C HIS A 193 -10.77 -5.58 -9.53
N PHE A 194 -10.44 -5.36 -8.25
CA PHE A 194 -11.46 -5.06 -7.23
C PHE A 194 -12.21 -3.78 -7.54
N PHE A 195 -11.50 -2.70 -7.89
CA PHE A 195 -12.15 -1.43 -8.21
C PHE A 195 -13.03 -1.50 -9.47
N THR A 196 -12.65 -2.28 -10.47
CA THR A 196 -13.41 -2.39 -11.73
C THR A 196 -14.53 -3.43 -11.70
N SER A 197 -14.38 -4.49 -10.91
CA SER A 197 -15.24 -5.68 -10.97
C SER A 197 -16.08 -5.89 -9.71
N TYR A 198 -16.05 -4.96 -8.74
CA TYR A 198 -16.86 -5.08 -7.54
C TYR A 198 -18.36 -5.04 -7.88
N PRO A 199 -19.15 -6.02 -7.43
CA PRO A 199 -20.59 -6.01 -7.63
C PRO A 199 -21.26 -4.95 -6.76
N GLY A 200 -22.19 -4.18 -7.33
CA GLY A 200 -23.10 -3.33 -6.56
C GLY A 200 -22.76 -1.83 -6.47
N PHE A 201 -21.84 -1.31 -7.30
CA PHE A 201 -21.56 0.14 -7.37
C PHE A 201 -22.75 1.02 -7.75
N SER A 202 -23.83 0.44 -8.29
CA SER A 202 -25.05 1.15 -8.67
C SER A 202 -26.00 1.45 -7.49
N LYS A 203 -25.67 1.03 -6.25
CA LYS A 203 -26.55 1.25 -5.09
C LYS A 203 -25.92 2.27 -4.11
N PRO A 204 -26.62 3.36 -3.77
CA PRO A 204 -26.11 4.42 -2.91
C PRO A 204 -25.90 3.96 -1.47
N LYS A 205 -24.98 4.66 -0.79
CA LYS A 205 -24.36 4.33 0.50
C LYS A 205 -25.32 3.97 1.64
N THR A 206 -24.90 3.01 2.46
CA THR A 206 -25.00 3.08 3.93
C THR A 206 -23.59 2.98 4.49
N GLY A 207 -22.91 4.12 4.63
CA GLY A 207 -21.49 4.18 5.00
C GLY A 207 -21.26 3.65 6.41
N PHE A 208 -20.66 2.46 6.51
CA PHE A 208 -20.32 1.84 7.78
C PHE A 208 -19.09 2.52 8.38
N TRP A 209 -18.16 2.99 7.54
CA TRP A 209 -17.01 3.81 7.95
C TRP A 209 -17.39 5.15 8.57
N HIS A 210 -18.47 5.81 8.14
CA HIS A 210 -18.99 6.98 8.87
C HIS A 210 -19.45 6.61 10.28
N ARG A 211 -20.07 5.44 10.46
CA ARG A 211 -20.47 4.96 11.80
C ARG A 211 -19.25 4.53 12.62
N ALA A 212 -18.28 3.86 12.02
CA ALA A 212 -17.06 3.42 12.68
C ALA A 212 -16.18 4.61 13.10
N GLN A 213 -15.97 5.60 12.21
CA GLN A 213 -15.26 6.84 12.53
C GLN A 213 -15.98 7.63 13.62
N GLN A 214 -17.31 7.67 13.61
CA GLN A 214 -18.10 8.31 14.66
C GLN A 214 -17.97 7.55 15.99
N LEU A 215 -18.00 6.22 15.98
CA LEU A 215 -17.73 5.40 17.17
C LEU A 215 -16.29 5.56 17.68
N TRP A 216 -15.32 5.74 16.78
CA TRP A 216 -13.92 5.93 17.11
C TRP A 216 -13.65 7.31 17.72
N ASN A 217 -14.30 8.35 17.20
CA ASN A 217 -14.29 9.68 17.79
C ASN A 217 -14.93 9.66 19.18
N ASN A 218 -16.07 8.98 19.33
CA ASN A 218 -16.74 8.82 20.63
C ASN A 218 -15.88 8.03 21.64
N ALA A 219 -15.16 7.00 21.19
CA ALA A 219 -14.24 6.24 22.04
C ALA A 219 -13.02 7.06 22.49
N ARG A 220 -12.49 7.94 21.62
CA ARG A 220 -11.45 8.92 21.98
C ARG A 220 -11.95 9.95 22.99
N GLU A 221 -13.16 10.48 22.81
CA GLU A 221 -13.76 11.43 23.75
C GLU A 221 -14.05 10.79 25.11
N TYR A 222 -14.55 9.56 25.13
CA TYR A 222 -14.77 8.80 26.35
C TYR A 222 -13.46 8.56 27.13
N ASN A 223 -12.38 8.18 26.44
CA ASN A 223 -11.06 8.01 27.06
C ASN A 223 -10.48 9.33 27.60
N ARG A 224 -10.76 10.45 26.92
CA ARG A 224 -10.34 11.80 27.36
C ARG A 224 -11.11 12.29 28.59
N LEU A 225 -12.39 11.96 28.71
CA LEU A 225 -13.19 12.27 29.91
C LEU A 225 -12.81 11.36 31.09
N LYS A 226 -12.45 10.10 30.82
CA LYS A 226 -12.01 9.15 31.85
C LYS A 226 -10.65 9.53 32.46
N SER A 227 -9.74 10.13 31.69
CA SER A 227 -8.45 10.63 32.20
C SER A 227 -8.55 11.97 32.94
N LEU A 228 -9.60 12.75 32.71
CA LEU A 228 -9.89 13.98 33.47
C LEU A 228 -10.50 13.68 34.85
N ASN A 229 -11.24 12.58 34.99
CA ASN A 229 -11.80 12.15 36.29
C ASN A 229 -10.81 11.43 37.22
N THR A 230 -9.54 11.27 36.81
CA THR A 230 -8.46 10.71 37.65
C THR A 230 -7.53 11.78 38.24
N LEU A 231 -7.85 13.06 38.09
CA LEU A 231 -7.12 14.18 38.71
C LEU A 231 -8.05 14.98 39.62
N THR A 232 -8.49 14.36 40.71
CA THR A 232 -8.93 15.08 41.92
C THR A 232 -8.34 14.35 43.13
N PRO A 233 -7.50 15.02 43.96
CA PRO A 233 -7.10 14.52 45.27
C PRO A 233 -8.26 14.46 46.25
#